data_AF-A0A9Q3FC32-F1
#
_entry.id   AF-A0A9Q3FC32-F1
#
_cell.length_a   1.000
_cell.length_b   1.000
_cell.length_c   1.000
_cell.angle_alpha   90.00
_cell.angle_beta   90.00
_cell.angle_gamma   90.00
#
_symmetry.space_group_name_H-M   'P 1'
#
loop_
_entity.id
_entity.type
_entity.pdbx_description
1 polymer ?
#
loop_
_entity_poly.entity_id
_entity_poly.type
_entity_poly.pdbx_seq_one_letter_code
_entity_poly.pdbx_strand_id
1 'polypeptide(L)'
;MTWWNFFLKQIQQAHQLKLLIQIYTNTPKTDKYHLTKEVWSAMEYMEPILQMFNQACNVFQSKAPSKHLVLLYYQVILNRLTHYASKSPHSWRRACEAAHAKLKKYYDCEMANNNSLIAKLLNPKYCKVIFKQMGVTPHRAKEVIDILA
;
A
#
# COMPACT_ATOMS: atom_id res chain seq x y z
N MET A 1 3.87 15.84 11.13
CA MET A 1 2.72 15.20 10.45
C MET A 1 3.11 15.00 8.99
N THR A 2 3.02 13.79 8.45
CA THR A 2 3.42 13.52 7.06
C THR A 2 2.30 13.84 6.07
N TRP A 3 2.64 14.20 4.84
CA TRP A 3 1.68 14.58 3.79
C TRP A 3 0.61 13.49 3.55
N TRP A 4 1.00 12.21 3.51
CA TRP A 4 0.04 11.10 3.35
C TRP A 4 -0.92 10.94 4.53
N ASN A 5 -0.48 11.23 5.76
CA ASN A 5 -1.34 11.19 6.95
C ASN A 5 -2.33 12.36 7.01
N PHE A 6 -1.97 13.50 6.40
CA PHE A 6 -2.92 14.57 6.19
C PHE A 6 -4.05 14.14 5.26
N PHE A 7 -3.73 13.61 4.07
CA PHE A 7 -4.75 13.14 3.12
C PHE A 7 -5.61 12.01 3.67
N LEU A 8 -5.02 11.03 4.36
CA LEU A 8 -5.78 9.96 4.99
C LEU A 8 -6.83 10.50 5.97
N LYS A 9 -6.44 11.45 6.84
CA LYS A 9 -7.38 12.06 7.79
C LYS A 9 -8.46 12.87 7.10
N GLN A 10 -8.13 13.61 6.04
CA GLN A 10 -9.11 14.37 5.27
C GLN A 10 -10.13 13.45 4.58
N ILE A 11 -9.68 12.33 4.00
CA ILE A 11 -10.57 11.33 3.40
C ILE A 11 -11.47 10.69 4.45
N GLN A 12 -10.92 10.30 5.60
CA GLN A 12 -11.69 9.73 6.71
C GLN A 12 -12.75 10.71 7.24
N GLN A 13 -12.38 11.98 7.41
CA GLN A 13 -13.33 13.04 7.79
C GLN A 13 -14.41 13.24 6.71
N ALA A 14 -14.04 13.25 5.43
CA ALA A 14 -14.99 13.35 4.33
C ALA A 14 -15.99 12.18 4.31
N HIS A 15 -15.52 10.95 4.56
CA HIS A 15 -16.40 9.78 4.67
C HIS A 15 -17.34 9.87 5.89
N GLN A 16 -16.85 10.30 7.06
CA GLN A 16 -17.67 10.51 8.25
C GLN A 16 -18.75 11.58 8.04
N LEU A 17 -18.44 12.62 7.27
CA LEU A 17 -19.33 13.75 7.01
C LEU A 17 -20.07 13.65 5.67
N LYS A 18 -20.02 12.50 4.97
CA LYS A 18 -20.53 12.34 3.59
C LYS A 18 -21.96 12.84 3.42
N LEU A 19 -22.86 12.47 4.32
CA LEU A 19 -24.26 12.92 4.31
C LEU A 19 -24.40 14.44 4.48
N LEU A 20 -23.66 15.02 5.43
CA LEU A 20 -23.70 16.46 5.70
C LEU A 20 -23.12 17.25 4.53
N ILE A 21 -22.03 16.78 3.93
CA ILE A 21 -21.42 17.39 2.75
C ILE A 21 -22.41 17.35 1.58
N GLN A 22 -23.05 16.21 1.32
CA GLN A 22 -24.05 16.07 0.26
C GLN A 22 -25.22 17.03 0.45
N ILE A 23 -25.76 17.14 1.66
CA ILE A 23 -26.85 18.07 2.00
C ILE A 23 -26.40 19.53 1.80
N TYR A 24 -25.20 19.87 2.25
CA TYR A 24 -24.65 21.23 2.17
C TYR A 24 -24.35 21.64 0.72
N THR A 25 -23.84 20.73 -0.10
CA THR A 25 -23.53 21.01 -1.52
C THR A 25 -24.78 21.13 -2.40
N ASN A 26 -25.92 20.58 -1.97
CA ASN A 26 -27.22 20.77 -2.65
C ASN A 26 -27.85 22.15 -2.38
N THR A 27 -27.17 23.06 -1.67
CA THR A 27 -27.67 24.41 -1.44
C THR A 27 -27.26 25.35 -2.58
N PRO A 28 -28.14 26.25 -3.05
CA PRO A 28 -27.94 27.03 -4.28
C PRO A 28 -26.75 28.01 -4.26
N LYS A 29 -26.03 28.14 -3.14
CA LYS A 29 -24.82 28.98 -3.02
C LYS A 29 -23.52 28.18 -3.15
N THR A 30 -23.56 26.85 -3.19
CA THR A 30 -22.38 25.98 -3.07
C THR A 30 -22.15 25.05 -4.27
N ASP A 31 -22.92 25.20 -5.36
CA ASP A 31 -22.84 24.37 -6.60
C ASP A 31 -21.41 24.21 -7.16
N LYS A 32 -20.51 25.16 -6.93
CA LYS A 32 -19.10 25.09 -7.37
C LYS A 32 -18.25 24.08 -6.58
N TYR A 33 -18.71 23.60 -5.44
CA TYR A 33 -17.96 22.73 -4.52
C TYR A 33 -18.53 21.31 -4.45
N HIS A 34 -19.40 20.93 -5.39
CA HIS A 34 -19.99 19.61 -5.40
C HIS A 34 -18.92 18.54 -5.68
N LEU A 35 -18.72 17.64 -4.70
CA LEU A 35 -17.93 16.44 -4.91
C LEU A 35 -18.69 15.49 -5.83
N THR A 36 -18.13 15.25 -7.03
CA THR A 36 -18.73 14.33 -8.00
C THR A 36 -18.69 12.88 -7.48
N LYS A 37 -19.53 12.01 -8.07
CA LYS A 37 -19.50 10.55 -7.76
C LYS A 37 -18.11 9.95 -8.00
N GLU A 38 -17.37 10.47 -8.97
CA GLU A 38 -16.01 10.01 -9.30
C GLU A 38 -15.03 10.37 -8.19
N VAL A 39 -15.16 11.55 -7.59
CA VAL A 39 -14.30 11.97 -6.47
C VAL A 39 -14.55 11.11 -5.24
N TRP A 40 -15.81 10.81 -4.92
CA TRP A 40 -16.16 9.88 -3.84
C TRP A 40 -15.60 8.47 -4.09
N SER A 41 -15.76 7.97 -5.31
CA SER A 41 -15.21 6.66 -5.69
C SER A 41 -13.68 6.64 -5.59
N ALA A 42 -13.00 7.71 -5.98
CA ALA A 42 -11.55 7.83 -5.84
C ALA A 42 -11.10 7.80 -4.36
N MET A 43 -11.83 8.45 -3.46
CA MET A 43 -11.57 8.41 -2.02
C MET A 43 -11.72 6.98 -1.46
N GLU A 44 -12.76 6.26 -1.88
CA GLU A 44 -13.01 4.86 -1.49
C GLU A 44 -11.88 3.91 -1.93
N TYR A 45 -11.26 4.15 -3.09
CA TYR A 45 -10.09 3.39 -3.53
C TYR A 45 -8.77 3.81 -2.87
N MET A 46 -8.61 5.12 -2.60
CA MET A 46 -7.37 5.69 -2.06
C MET A 46 -7.18 5.41 -0.57
N GLU A 47 -8.27 5.49 0.21
CA GLU A 47 -8.25 5.31 1.67
C GLU A 47 -7.52 4.04 2.11
N PRO A 48 -7.89 2.82 1.64
CA PRO A 48 -7.24 1.60 2.11
C PRO A 48 -5.73 1.62 1.84
N ILE A 49 -5.29 2.08 0.66
CA ILE A 49 -3.88 2.17 0.32
C ILE A 49 -3.13 3.08 1.30
N LEU A 50 -3.69 4.26 1.60
CA LEU A 50 -3.10 5.20 2.55
C LEU A 50 -3.08 4.65 3.99
N GLN A 51 -4.10 3.91 4.41
CA GLN A 51 -4.12 3.23 5.70
C GLN A 51 -2.97 2.23 5.84
N MET A 52 -2.69 1.43 4.80
CA MET A 52 -1.55 0.49 4.80
C MET A 52 -0.21 1.20 4.81
N PHE A 53 -0.07 2.32 4.08
CA PHE A 53 1.15 3.15 4.19
C PHE A 53 1.35 3.69 5.59
N ASN A 54 0.29 4.15 6.25
CA ASN A 54 0.37 4.64 7.63
C ASN A 54 0.75 3.50 8.60
N GLN A 55 0.17 2.30 8.44
CA GLN A 55 0.56 1.12 9.22
C GLN A 55 2.03 0.76 9.02
N ALA A 56 2.51 0.75 7.77
CA ALA A 56 3.91 0.50 7.46
C ALA A 56 4.84 1.52 8.13
N CYS A 57 4.46 2.81 8.09
CA CYS A 57 5.19 3.89 8.76
C CYS A 57 5.23 3.70 10.28
N ASN A 58 4.11 3.33 10.90
CA ASN A 58 4.03 3.10 12.35
C ASN A 58 4.92 1.94 12.80
N VAL A 59 4.99 0.86 12.01
CA VAL A 59 5.94 -0.23 12.25
C VAL A 59 7.38 0.26 12.14
N PHE A 60 7.69 1.10 11.15
CA PHE A 60 9.01 1.69 10.98
C PHE A 60 9.41 2.62 12.15
N GLN A 61 8.45 3.35 12.71
CA GLN A 61 8.65 4.29 13.81
C GLN A 61 8.56 3.66 15.21
N SER A 62 8.27 2.36 15.29
CA SER A 62 8.20 1.63 16.56
C SER A 62 9.59 1.54 17.22
N LYS A 63 9.62 1.43 18.56
CA LYS A 63 10.87 1.33 19.34
C LYS A 63 11.76 0.14 18.95
N ALA A 64 11.17 -0.90 18.35
CA ALA A 64 11.86 -2.07 17.81
C ALA A 64 11.40 -2.27 16.35
N PRO A 65 11.96 -1.52 15.39
CA PRO A 65 11.49 -1.54 14.02
C PRO A 65 11.76 -2.90 13.38
N SER A 66 10.70 -3.69 13.24
CA SER A 66 10.71 -4.98 12.55
C SER A 66 10.82 -4.76 11.04
N LYS A 67 12.04 -4.59 10.53
CA LYS A 67 12.33 -4.43 9.09
C LYS A 67 11.64 -5.50 8.22
N HIS A 68 11.52 -6.73 8.73
CA HIS A 68 10.79 -7.81 8.08
C HIS A 68 9.31 -7.50 7.86
N LEU A 69 8.62 -6.84 8.80
CA LEU A 69 7.20 -6.48 8.68
C LEU A 69 6.98 -5.37 7.65
N VAL A 70 7.87 -4.39 7.58
CA VAL A 70 7.78 -3.26 6.63
C VAL A 70 7.74 -3.78 5.19
N LEU A 71 8.58 -4.77 4.90
CA LEU A 71 8.65 -5.43 3.62
C LEU A 71 7.36 -6.20 3.28
N LEU A 72 6.68 -6.76 4.27
CA LEU A 72 5.35 -7.35 4.08
C LEU A 72 4.33 -6.29 3.68
N TYR A 73 4.33 -5.13 4.35
CA TYR A 73 3.42 -4.05 4.01
C TYR A 73 3.66 -3.55 2.57
N TYR A 74 4.92 -3.40 2.14
CA TYR A 74 5.22 -3.04 0.75
C TYR A 74 4.64 -4.03 -0.25
N GLN A 75 4.77 -5.34 0.00
CA GLN A 75 4.24 -6.36 -0.90
C GLN A 75 2.71 -6.40 -0.92
N VAL A 76 2.07 -6.20 0.23
CA VAL A 76 0.60 -6.08 0.33
C VAL A 76 0.11 -4.84 -0.44
N ILE A 77 0.81 -3.71 -0.32
CA ILE A 77 0.48 -2.48 -1.06
C ILE A 77 0.63 -2.72 -2.57
N LEU A 78 1.71 -3.37 -3.02
CA LEU A 78 1.89 -3.73 -4.44
C LEU A 78 0.72 -4.58 -4.95
N ASN A 79 0.35 -5.64 -4.24
CA ASN A 79 -0.75 -6.52 -4.62
C ASN A 79 -2.08 -5.75 -4.75
N ARG A 80 -2.35 -4.81 -3.84
CA ARG A 80 -3.56 -3.97 -3.92
C ARG A 80 -3.51 -2.98 -5.06
N LEU A 81 -2.38 -2.34 -5.32
CA LEU A 81 -2.23 -1.45 -6.47
C LEU A 81 -2.50 -2.20 -7.78
N THR A 82 -2.02 -3.44 -7.92
CA THR A 82 -2.33 -4.32 -9.06
C THR A 82 -3.82 -4.64 -9.15
N HIS A 83 -4.44 -4.98 -8.02
CA HIS A 83 -5.88 -5.24 -7.96
C HIS A 83 -6.70 -4.03 -8.42
N TYR A 84 -6.41 -2.85 -7.91
CA TYR A 84 -7.13 -1.63 -8.25
C TYR A 84 -6.84 -1.17 -9.69
N ALA A 85 -5.62 -1.34 -10.21
CA ALA A 85 -5.35 -1.10 -11.64
C ALA A 85 -6.28 -1.92 -12.55
N SER A 86 -6.56 -3.18 -12.18
CA SER A 86 -7.44 -4.06 -12.97
C SER A 86 -8.94 -3.74 -12.87
N LYS A 87 -9.40 -3.17 -11.75
CA LYS A 87 -10.84 -3.01 -11.44
C LYS A 87 -11.37 -1.59 -11.44
N SER A 88 -10.49 -0.59 -11.38
CA SER A 88 -10.90 0.79 -11.18
C SER A 88 -11.06 1.57 -12.50
N PRO A 89 -11.75 2.73 -12.46
CA PRO A 89 -11.87 3.65 -13.60
C PRO A 89 -10.52 4.06 -14.17
N HIS A 90 -10.50 4.43 -15.46
CA HIS A 90 -9.26 4.68 -16.24
C HIS A 90 -8.27 5.66 -15.59
N SER A 91 -8.78 6.74 -14.97
CA SER A 91 -7.94 7.73 -14.26
C SER A 91 -7.25 7.13 -13.03
N TRP A 92 -7.94 6.25 -12.29
CA TRP A 92 -7.37 5.58 -11.13
C TRP A 92 -6.42 4.46 -11.51
N ARG A 93 -6.70 3.76 -12.61
CA ARG A 93 -5.81 2.74 -13.17
C ARG A 93 -4.41 3.32 -13.41
N ARG A 94 -4.31 4.45 -14.10
CA ARG A 94 -3.02 5.13 -14.36
C ARG A 94 -2.30 5.52 -13.07
N ALA A 95 -3.02 6.05 -12.09
CA ALA A 95 -2.44 6.41 -10.80
C ALA A 95 -1.92 5.17 -10.05
N CYS A 96 -2.67 4.06 -10.05
CA CYS A 96 -2.25 2.80 -9.46
C CYS A 96 -1.03 2.20 -10.19
N GLU A 97 -1.00 2.22 -11.51
CA GLU A 97 0.13 1.74 -12.32
C GLU A 97 1.40 2.55 -12.05
N ALA A 98 1.29 3.88 -12.02
CA ALA A 98 2.40 4.77 -11.71
C ALA A 98 2.92 4.56 -10.28
N ALA A 99 2.02 4.45 -9.30
CA ALA A 99 2.36 4.14 -7.92
C ALA A 99 3.01 2.76 -7.80
N HIS A 100 2.47 1.75 -8.49
CA HIS A 100 3.02 0.40 -8.51
C HIS A 100 4.43 0.37 -9.11
N ALA A 101 4.64 1.01 -10.27
CA ALA A 101 5.95 1.08 -10.90
C ALA A 101 6.99 1.75 -10.00
N LYS A 102 6.61 2.86 -9.34
CA LYS A 102 7.48 3.58 -8.41
C LYS A 102 7.81 2.73 -7.18
N LEU A 103 6.80 2.10 -6.55
CA LEU A 103 7.00 1.26 -5.36
C LEU A 103 7.83 0.02 -5.68
N LYS A 104 7.58 -0.61 -6.83
CA LYS A 104 8.33 -1.77 -7.31
C LYS A 104 9.80 -1.42 -7.52
N LYS A 105 10.10 -0.28 -8.13
CA LYS A 105 11.49 0.19 -8.27
C LYS A 105 12.20 0.34 -6.93
N TYR A 106 11.56 0.92 -5.91
CA TYR A 106 12.13 1.03 -4.56
C TYR A 106 12.28 -0.34 -3.89
N TYR A 107 11.26 -1.20 -4.03
CA TYR A 107 11.26 -2.54 -3.46
C TYR A 107 12.35 -3.43 -4.06
N ASP A 108 12.54 -3.41 -5.38
CA ASP A 108 13.56 -4.18 -6.09
C ASP A 108 14.97 -3.66 -5.74
N CYS A 109 15.13 -2.34 -5.61
CA CYS A 109 16.40 -1.72 -5.19
C CYS A 109 16.77 -2.09 -3.74
N GLU A 110 15.78 -2.19 -2.83
CA GLU A 110 15.99 -2.65 -1.45
C GLU A 110 16.13 -4.17 -1.35
N MET A 111 15.50 -4.96 -2.23
CA MET A 111 15.69 -6.42 -2.31
C MET A 111 17.12 -6.80 -2.70
N ALA A 112 17.80 -5.96 -3.48
CA ALA A 112 19.22 -6.12 -3.76
C ALA A 112 20.10 -5.93 -2.51
N ASN A 113 19.57 -5.34 -1.44
CA ASN A 113 20.24 -5.25 -0.14
C ASN A 113 20.01 -6.55 0.65
N ASN A 114 21.10 -7.31 0.90
CA ASN A 114 21.07 -8.63 1.51
C ASN A 114 20.21 -8.70 2.79
N ASN A 115 20.22 -7.66 3.63
CA ASN A 115 19.46 -7.62 4.88
C ASN A 115 17.94 -7.65 4.68
N SER A 116 17.43 -7.01 3.62
CA SER A 116 16.00 -6.98 3.30
C SER A 116 15.54 -8.32 2.70
N LEU A 117 16.41 -8.97 1.93
CA LEU A 117 16.16 -10.31 1.42
C LEU A 117 16.13 -11.35 2.54
N ILE A 118 17.15 -11.36 3.40
CA ILE A 118 17.25 -12.24 4.58
C ILE A 118 16.02 -12.09 5.48
N ALA A 119 15.61 -10.86 5.78
CA ALA A 119 14.43 -10.57 6.61
C ALA A 119 13.12 -11.16 6.04
N LYS A 120 12.98 -11.29 4.72
CA LYS A 120 11.81 -11.92 4.11
C LYS A 120 11.92 -13.45 4.05
N LEU A 121 13.13 -13.99 3.88
CA LEU A 121 13.39 -15.43 3.87
C LEU A 121 13.14 -16.06 5.25
N LEU A 122 13.44 -15.32 6.33
CA LEU A 122 13.14 -15.73 7.70
C LEU A 122 11.64 -15.76 8.03
N ASN A 123 10.76 -15.20 7.19
CA ASN A 123 9.31 -15.29 7.38
C ASN A 123 8.71 -16.48 6.60
N PRO A 124 8.15 -17.51 7.27
CA PRO A 124 7.68 -18.74 6.62
C PRO A 124 6.59 -18.52 5.56
N LYS A 125 5.76 -17.48 5.72
CA LYS A 125 4.64 -17.18 4.82
C LYS A 125 5.11 -16.60 3.47
N TYR A 126 6.27 -15.95 3.45
CA TYR A 126 6.76 -15.19 2.29
C TYR A 126 8.01 -15.78 1.66
N CYS A 127 8.79 -16.53 2.43
CA CYS A 127 9.84 -17.42 1.96
C CYS A 127 9.41 -18.20 0.70
N LYS A 128 8.26 -18.89 0.75
CA LYS A 128 7.73 -19.65 -0.40
C LYS A 128 7.44 -18.80 -1.62
N VAL A 129 6.95 -17.57 -1.42
CA VAL A 129 6.62 -16.64 -2.50
C VAL A 129 7.89 -16.13 -3.18
N ILE A 130 8.91 -15.79 -2.40
CA ILE A 130 10.20 -15.29 -2.91
C ILE A 130 10.95 -16.38 -3.63
N PHE A 131 11.06 -17.58 -3.06
CA PHE A 131 11.72 -18.69 -3.75
C PHE A 131 11.01 -19.05 -5.05
N LYS A 132 9.68 -18.95 -5.11
CA LYS A 132 8.93 -19.11 -6.37
C LYS A 132 9.26 -18.00 -7.38
N GLN A 133 9.40 -16.75 -6.94
CA GLN A 133 9.78 -15.62 -7.80
C GLN A 133 11.22 -15.71 -8.30
N MET A 134 12.12 -16.29 -7.50
CA MET A 134 13.53 -16.50 -7.83
C MET A 134 13.80 -17.81 -8.59
N GLY A 135 12.78 -18.65 -8.80
CA GLY A 135 12.93 -19.96 -9.45
C GLY A 135 13.70 -21.00 -8.63
N VAL A 136 13.73 -20.86 -7.30
CA VAL A 136 14.49 -21.74 -6.39
C VAL A 136 13.60 -22.89 -5.91
N THR A 137 14.17 -24.11 -5.89
CA THR A 137 13.46 -25.32 -5.44
C THR A 137 13.28 -25.37 -3.91
N PRO A 138 12.21 -26.02 -3.39
CA PRO A 138 11.91 -26.06 -1.96
C PRO A 138 13.00 -26.64 -1.06
N HIS A 139 13.85 -27.53 -1.59
CA HIS A 139 14.96 -28.13 -0.84
C HIS A 139 16.07 -27.10 -0.57
N ARG A 140 16.51 -26.38 -1.62
CA ARG A 140 17.47 -25.27 -1.51
C ARG A 140 16.93 -24.12 -0.67
N ALA A 141 15.62 -23.90 -0.73
CA ALA A 141 14.95 -22.92 0.09
C ALA A 141 15.13 -23.17 1.60
N LYS A 142 15.03 -24.43 2.02
CA LYS A 142 15.20 -24.84 3.41
C LYS A 142 16.65 -24.67 3.89
N GLU A 143 17.62 -25.11 3.10
CA GLU A 143 19.05 -24.94 3.38
C GLU A 143 19.45 -23.47 3.56
N VAL A 144 18.92 -22.57 2.71
CA VAL A 144 19.19 -21.13 2.82
C VAL A 144 18.60 -20.53 4.09
N ILE A 145 17.42 -20.99 4.54
CA ILE A 145 16.83 -20.52 5.81
C ILE A 145 17.64 -21.01 6.99
N ASP A 146 18.05 -22.28 6.99
CA ASP A 146 18.82 -22.89 8.08
C ASP A 146 20.21 -22.24 8.26
N ILE A 147 20.80 -21.69 7.19
CA ILE A 147 22.06 -20.91 7.24
C ILE A 147 21.85 -19.48 7.81
N LEU A 148 20.64 -18.94 7.68
CA LEU A 148 20.33 -17.54 8.03
C LEU A 148 19.69 -17.37 9.42
N ALA A 149 19.23 -18.45 10.04
CA ALA A 149 18.58 -18.49 11.36
C ALA A 149 19.60 -18.72 12.50
#